data_AF-A0A9X3EV89-F1
#
_entry.id   AF-A0A9X3EV89-F1
#
_cell.length_a   1.000
_cell.length_b   1.000
_cell.length_c   1.000
_cell.angle_alpha   90.00
_cell.angle_beta   90.00
_cell.angle_gamma   90.00
#
_symmetry.space_group_name_H-M   'P 1'
#
loop_
_entity.id
_entity.type
_entity.pdbx_description
1 polymer ?
#
loop_
_entity_poly.entity_id
_entity_poly.type
_entity_poly.pdbx_seq_one_letter_code
_entity_poly.pdbx_strand_id
1 'polypeptide(L)'
;MSTKGQGRRGSEARGEAVVRKVLAAALSEAGRAGYHGLRIEEVAARAGVNKTTVYRRWPTKQALLREALLSITSEVFTSPRTGSLRADLLAYVRRNAALAARPEYRGLFRIFVAEGEDAKLLAIVRALREAFEPVPRAVLTAARARGEIGAGADPALLFEVLGAALNWWLFFEQTPVDEAFLRRLVDLMVSHMSQRAAESAEVTVEMLLAALDCGRATLYRYIDRGLLPPPVESRRGRPARWSREALARARKIRKLLAQGFTLAAIEQRLAEGQRVGSTSR
;
A
#
# COMPACT_ATOMS: atom_id res chain seq x y z
N MET A 1 18.71 -39.89 -13.05
CA MET A 1 17.88 -38.92 -13.81
C MET A 1 18.02 -37.47 -13.29
N SER A 2 19.24 -36.96 -13.03
CA SER A 2 19.43 -35.62 -12.39
C SER A 2 19.91 -34.48 -13.32
N THR A 3 20.23 -34.74 -14.59
CA THR A 3 20.95 -33.77 -15.44
C THR A 3 20.04 -32.76 -16.15
N LYS A 4 18.74 -33.05 -16.31
CA LYS A 4 17.79 -32.19 -17.06
C LYS A 4 17.27 -30.99 -16.26
N GLY A 5 17.27 -31.09 -14.92
CA GLY A 5 16.84 -30.02 -14.01
C GLY A 5 17.90 -28.92 -13.80
N GLN A 6 19.19 -29.26 -13.90
CA GLN A 6 20.31 -28.34 -13.71
C GLN A 6 20.46 -27.36 -14.88
N GLY A 7 20.27 -27.84 -16.12
CA GLY A 7 20.37 -27.01 -17.34
C GLY A 7 19.23 -25.99 -17.50
N ARG A 8 18.00 -26.35 -17.08
CA ARG A 8 16.85 -25.43 -17.13
C ARG A 8 16.99 -24.28 -16.13
N ARG A 9 17.43 -24.58 -14.89
CA ARG A 9 17.71 -23.55 -13.87
C ARG A 9 18.86 -22.62 -14.26
N GLY A 10 19.91 -23.16 -14.89
CA GLY A 10 21.02 -22.35 -15.41
C GLY A 10 20.60 -21.40 -16.54
N SER A 11 19.72 -21.86 -17.44
CA SER A 11 19.13 -21.04 -18.50
C SER A 11 18.21 -19.94 -17.97
N GLU A 12 17.34 -20.28 -17.00
CA GLU A 12 16.44 -19.32 -16.33
C GLU A 12 17.23 -18.24 -15.57
N ALA A 13 18.22 -18.62 -14.77
CA ALA A 13 19.07 -17.68 -14.04
C ALA A 13 19.85 -16.74 -14.98
N ARG A 14 20.35 -17.25 -16.11
CA ARG A 14 21.01 -16.43 -17.13
C ARG A 14 20.03 -15.47 -17.79
N GLY A 15 18.79 -15.91 -18.03
CA GLY A 15 17.71 -15.07 -18.52
C GLY A 15 17.35 -13.93 -17.57
N GLU A 16 17.23 -14.21 -16.28
CA GLU A 16 16.97 -13.18 -15.25
C GLU A 16 18.12 -12.18 -15.12
N ALA A 17 19.37 -12.65 -15.17
CA ALA A 17 20.53 -11.77 -15.14
C ALA A 17 20.55 -10.80 -16.32
N VAL A 18 20.17 -11.28 -17.51
CA VAL A 18 20.01 -10.42 -18.70
C VAL A 18 18.89 -9.40 -18.50
N VAL A 19 17.74 -9.80 -17.97
CA VAL A 19 16.63 -8.87 -17.67
C VAL A 19 17.10 -7.78 -16.73
N ARG A 20 17.70 -8.13 -15.59
CA ARG A 20 18.19 -7.14 -14.61
C ARG A 20 19.15 -6.14 -15.24
N LYS A 21 20.08 -6.59 -16.10
CA LYS A 21 21.00 -5.70 -16.82
C LYS A 21 20.27 -4.73 -17.75
N VAL A 22 19.30 -5.21 -18.53
CA VAL A 22 18.54 -4.38 -19.47
C VAL A 22 17.69 -3.34 -18.72
N LEU A 23 17.01 -3.76 -17.65
CA LEU A 23 16.19 -2.85 -16.85
C LEU A 23 17.05 -1.77 -16.16
N ALA A 24 18.19 -2.13 -15.57
CA ALA A 24 19.12 -1.17 -14.99
C ALA A 24 19.69 -0.19 -16.04
N ALA A 25 20.02 -0.69 -17.24
CA ALA A 25 20.46 0.15 -18.35
C ALA A 25 19.38 1.13 -18.83
N ALA A 26 18.12 0.69 -18.87
CA ALA A 26 16.97 1.55 -19.19
C ALA A 26 16.77 2.67 -18.17
N LEU A 27 16.88 2.37 -16.87
CA LEU A 27 16.80 3.38 -15.81
C LEU A 27 17.92 4.41 -15.91
N SER A 28 19.16 3.95 -16.13
CA SER A 28 20.32 4.82 -16.29
C SER A 28 20.17 5.75 -17.50
N GLU A 29 19.72 5.22 -18.64
CA GLU A 29 19.54 6.03 -19.85
C GLU A 29 18.38 7.01 -19.70
N ALA A 30 17.24 6.57 -19.15
CA ALA A 30 16.10 7.46 -18.89
C ALA A 30 16.50 8.60 -17.93
N GLY A 31 17.19 8.29 -16.83
CA GLY A 31 17.63 9.29 -15.85
C GLY A 31 18.64 10.31 -16.39
N ARG A 32 19.34 9.98 -17.49
CA ARG A 32 20.31 10.82 -18.19
C ARG A 32 19.67 11.64 -19.32
N ALA A 33 18.85 11.00 -20.15
CA ALA A 33 18.36 11.55 -21.42
C ALA A 33 16.89 11.99 -21.41
N GLY A 34 16.17 11.77 -20.31
CA GLY A 34 14.73 12.02 -20.27
C GLY A 34 13.91 10.87 -20.87
N TYR A 35 12.58 10.96 -20.80
CA TYR A 35 11.71 9.95 -21.42
C TYR A 35 11.67 10.11 -22.95
N HIS A 36 11.68 11.32 -23.47
CA HIS A 36 11.77 11.57 -24.91
C HIS A 36 13.11 11.07 -25.49
N GLY A 37 14.23 11.28 -24.77
CA GLY A 37 15.57 10.88 -25.19
C GLY A 37 15.91 9.39 -25.02
N LEU A 38 15.10 8.62 -24.29
CA LEU A 38 15.31 7.18 -24.09
C LEU A 38 15.31 6.40 -25.41
N ARG A 39 16.44 5.77 -25.74
CA ARG A 39 16.67 4.94 -26.94
C ARG A 39 16.96 3.49 -26.59
N ILE A 40 16.24 2.55 -27.21
CA ILE A 40 16.41 1.10 -26.95
C ILE A 40 17.77 0.60 -27.42
N GLU A 41 18.33 1.21 -28.47
CA GLU A 41 19.66 0.98 -29.01
C GLU A 41 20.73 1.22 -27.94
N GLU A 42 20.66 2.38 -27.28
CA GLU A 42 21.60 2.76 -26.22
C GLU A 42 21.45 1.86 -25.00
N VAL A 43 20.22 1.47 -24.65
CA VAL A 43 19.96 0.49 -23.59
C VAL A 43 20.58 -0.87 -23.92
N ALA A 44 20.40 -1.35 -25.15
CA ALA A 44 20.94 -2.63 -25.59
C ALA A 44 22.49 -2.63 -25.56
N ALA A 45 23.09 -1.56 -26.08
CA ALA A 45 24.54 -1.36 -26.05
C ALA A 45 25.08 -1.34 -24.61
N ARG A 46 24.46 -0.55 -23.72
CA ARG A 46 24.84 -0.46 -22.30
C ARG A 46 24.67 -1.79 -21.56
N ALA A 47 23.62 -2.55 -21.85
CA ALA A 47 23.37 -3.85 -21.23
C ALA A 47 24.23 -4.98 -21.83
N GLY A 48 24.96 -4.72 -22.93
CA GLY A 48 25.77 -5.72 -23.63
C GLY A 48 24.94 -6.81 -24.29
N VAL A 49 23.76 -6.46 -24.83
CA VAL A 49 22.83 -7.39 -25.47
C VAL A 49 22.45 -6.95 -26.87
N ASN A 50 22.02 -7.89 -27.72
CA ASN A 50 21.49 -7.54 -29.02
C ASN A 50 20.13 -6.83 -28.90
N LYS A 51 19.90 -5.78 -29.70
CA LYS A 51 18.64 -5.02 -29.76
C LYS A 51 17.39 -5.91 -29.93
N THR A 52 17.48 -6.97 -30.73
CA THR A 52 16.40 -7.95 -30.92
C THR A 52 16.02 -8.66 -29.62
N THR A 53 16.97 -8.87 -28.71
CA THR A 53 16.71 -9.45 -27.38
C THR A 53 15.87 -8.54 -26.52
N VAL A 54 16.07 -7.21 -26.64
CA VAL A 54 15.27 -6.21 -25.93
C VAL A 54 13.87 -6.15 -26.53
N TYR A 55 13.73 -5.97 -27.85
CA TYR A 55 12.41 -5.87 -28.50
C TYR A 55 11.53 -7.10 -28.32
N ARG A 56 12.12 -8.30 -28.30
CA ARG A 56 11.36 -9.54 -28.09
C ARG A 56 10.64 -9.56 -26.74
N ARG A 57 11.21 -8.93 -25.70
CA ARG A 57 10.60 -8.84 -24.36
C ARG A 57 9.80 -7.54 -24.17
N TRP A 58 10.32 -6.44 -24.69
CA TRP A 58 9.75 -5.10 -24.59
C TRP A 58 9.58 -4.49 -25.98
N PRO A 59 8.41 -4.69 -26.61
CA PRO A 59 8.19 -4.22 -27.99
C PRO A 59 8.29 -2.69 -28.14
N THR A 60 8.11 -1.95 -27.06
CA THR A 60 8.11 -0.48 -27.05
C THR A 60 8.99 0.08 -25.93
N LYS A 61 9.49 1.31 -26.09
CA LYS A 61 10.26 1.98 -25.03
C LYS A 61 9.40 2.20 -23.77
N GLN A 62 8.08 2.34 -23.92
CA GLN A 62 7.14 2.47 -22.81
C GLN A 62 7.04 1.16 -22.02
N ALA A 63 6.96 0.02 -22.70
CA ALA A 63 6.94 -1.29 -22.06
C ALA A 63 8.24 -1.54 -21.28
N LEU A 64 9.39 -1.21 -21.88
CA LEU A 64 10.70 -1.31 -21.24
C LEU A 64 10.80 -0.39 -20.01
N LEU A 65 10.45 0.89 -20.16
CA LEU A 65 10.53 1.86 -19.06
C LEU A 65 9.59 1.49 -17.92
N ARG A 66 8.36 1.05 -18.23
CA ARG A 66 7.40 0.57 -17.22
C ARG A 66 7.97 -0.60 -16.41
N GLU A 67 8.52 -1.62 -17.07
CA GLU A 67 9.08 -2.78 -16.37
C GLU A 67 10.33 -2.41 -15.57
N ALA A 68 11.15 -1.51 -16.12
CA ALA A 68 12.33 -0.99 -15.42
C ALA A 68 11.93 -0.23 -14.14
N LEU A 69 10.91 0.61 -14.21
CA LEU A 69 10.33 1.31 -13.06
C LEU A 69 9.74 0.36 -12.03
N LEU A 70 8.99 -0.66 -12.46
CA LEU A 70 8.43 -1.69 -11.57
C LEU A 70 9.53 -2.45 -10.81
N SER A 71 10.67 -2.70 -11.45
CA SER A 71 11.77 -3.46 -10.85
C SER A 71 12.34 -2.79 -9.59
N ILE A 72 12.53 -1.47 -9.60
CA ILE A 72 13.11 -0.73 -8.47
C ILE A 72 12.09 -0.35 -7.40
N THR A 73 10.81 -0.31 -7.76
CA THR A 73 9.71 0.04 -6.85
C THR A 73 9.20 -1.18 -6.10
N SER A 74 9.29 -2.39 -6.68
CA SER A 74 8.84 -3.64 -6.06
C SER A 74 9.40 -3.92 -4.65
N GLU A 75 10.65 -3.51 -4.37
CA GLU A 75 11.29 -3.67 -3.06
C GLU A 75 10.68 -2.77 -1.96
N VAL A 76 10.18 -1.59 -2.34
CA VAL A 76 9.67 -0.59 -1.39
C VAL A 76 8.28 -0.97 -0.87
N PHE A 77 7.47 -1.54 -1.74
CA PHE A 77 6.04 -1.66 -1.51
C PHE A 77 5.62 -3.06 -0.99
N THR A 78 6.45 -3.76 -0.21
CA THR A 78 5.93 -4.89 0.58
C THR A 78 5.15 -4.36 1.78
N SER A 79 3.87 -4.73 1.95
CA SER A 79 3.07 -4.27 3.09
C SER A 79 3.73 -4.65 4.42
N PRO A 80 4.17 -3.67 5.25
CA PRO A 80 4.62 -3.96 6.60
C PRO A 80 3.42 -4.47 7.41
N ARG A 81 3.62 -5.54 8.18
CA ARG A 81 2.63 -6.08 9.11
C ARG A 81 3.21 -6.08 10.51
N THR A 82 3.48 -4.88 11.02
CA THR A 82 4.18 -4.68 12.31
C THR A 82 3.23 -4.62 13.49
N GLY A 83 1.91 -4.58 13.25
CA GLY A 83 0.88 -4.65 14.30
C GLY A 83 0.38 -3.29 14.79
N SER A 84 0.88 -2.17 14.26
CA SER A 84 0.32 -0.84 14.50
C SER A 84 0.40 0.03 13.25
N LEU A 85 -0.59 0.91 13.03
CA LEU A 85 -0.64 1.83 11.90
C LEU A 85 0.61 2.70 11.86
N ARG A 86 1.01 3.24 13.02
CA ARG A 86 2.19 4.09 13.14
C ARG A 86 3.44 3.39 12.64
N ALA A 87 3.70 2.16 13.08
CA ALA A 87 4.89 1.42 12.67
C ALA A 87 4.82 1.00 11.20
N ASP A 88 3.64 0.65 10.69
CA ASP A 88 3.44 0.32 9.28
C ASP A 88 3.69 1.54 8.36
N LEU A 89 3.15 2.72 8.71
CA LEU A 89 3.40 3.97 7.99
C LEU A 89 4.87 4.39 8.08
N LEU A 90 5.50 4.25 9.24
CA LEU A 90 6.90 4.60 9.42
C LEU A 90 7.83 3.70 8.58
N ALA A 91 7.54 2.40 8.52
CA ALA A 91 8.25 1.49 7.62
C ALA A 91 8.04 1.85 6.14
N TYR A 92 6.82 2.24 5.76
CA TYR A 92 6.51 2.69 4.40
C TYR A 92 7.29 3.95 4.00
N VAL A 93 7.26 5.01 4.82
CA VAL A 93 7.93 6.27 4.49
C VAL A 93 9.45 6.14 4.48
N ARG A 94 10.03 5.31 5.37
CA ARG A 94 11.48 5.03 5.36
C ARG A 94 11.93 4.35 4.08
N ARG A 95 11.17 3.36 3.59
CA ARG A 95 11.50 2.68 2.33
C ARG A 95 11.36 3.62 1.13
N ASN A 96 10.36 4.48 1.12
CA ASN A 96 10.22 5.52 0.10
C ASN A 96 11.39 6.50 0.12
N ALA A 97 11.77 7.01 1.30
CA ALA A 97 12.93 7.88 1.45
C ALA A 97 14.22 7.21 0.97
N ALA A 98 14.44 5.92 1.31
CA ALA A 98 15.60 5.16 0.86
C ALA A 98 15.62 4.96 -0.66
N LEU A 99 14.48 4.69 -1.29
CA LEU A 99 14.38 4.59 -2.75
C LEU A 99 14.65 5.93 -3.42
N ALA A 100 14.14 7.03 -2.84
CA ALA A 100 14.34 8.35 -3.39
C ALA A 100 15.76 8.91 -3.21
N ALA A 101 16.56 8.33 -2.32
CA ALA A 101 17.99 8.59 -2.25
C ALA A 101 18.76 7.93 -3.41
N ARG A 102 18.19 6.94 -4.11
CA ARG A 102 18.85 6.25 -5.23
C ARG A 102 18.95 7.18 -6.46
N PRO A 103 20.13 7.32 -7.11
CA PRO A 103 20.31 8.19 -8.27
C PRO A 103 19.33 7.89 -9.42
N GLU A 104 19.02 6.62 -9.66
CA GLU A 104 18.12 6.17 -10.71
C GLU A 104 16.71 6.70 -10.49
N TYR A 105 16.22 6.62 -9.25
CA TYR A 105 14.88 7.11 -8.90
C TYR A 105 14.79 8.65 -9.00
N ARG A 106 15.84 9.37 -8.58
CA ARG A 106 15.92 10.83 -8.75
C ARG A 106 15.88 11.23 -10.23
N GLY A 107 16.59 10.51 -11.08
CA GLY A 107 16.56 10.70 -12.53
C GLY A 107 15.14 10.56 -13.08
N LEU A 108 14.42 9.52 -12.68
CA LEU A 108 13.03 9.27 -13.10
C LEU A 108 12.05 10.33 -12.61
N PHE A 109 12.20 10.82 -11.38
CA PHE A 109 11.34 11.90 -10.90
C PHE A 109 11.53 13.20 -11.67
N ARG A 110 12.77 13.52 -12.08
CA ARG A 110 13.00 14.67 -12.99
C ARG A 110 12.24 14.51 -14.30
N ILE A 111 12.14 13.29 -14.82
CA ILE A 111 11.34 12.99 -16.02
C ILE A 111 9.86 13.28 -15.74
N PHE A 112 9.31 12.81 -14.61
CA PHE A 112 7.90 13.05 -14.27
C PHE A 112 7.59 14.54 -14.09
N VAL A 113 8.50 15.33 -13.53
CA VAL A 113 8.31 16.78 -13.35
C VAL A 113 8.45 17.52 -14.68
N ALA A 114 9.44 17.18 -15.50
CA ALA A 114 9.74 17.90 -16.75
C ALA A 114 8.84 17.50 -17.93
N GLU A 115 8.39 16.25 -17.96
CA GLU A 115 7.67 15.66 -19.10
C GLU A 115 6.27 15.15 -18.70
N GLY A 116 5.78 15.56 -17.51
CA GLY A 116 4.55 15.06 -16.87
C GLY A 116 3.23 15.30 -17.60
N GLU A 117 3.26 16.01 -18.73
CA GLU A 117 2.10 16.22 -19.60
C GLU A 117 2.01 15.17 -20.72
N ASP A 118 3.08 14.40 -20.97
CA ASP A 118 3.06 13.35 -21.99
C ASP A 118 2.11 12.22 -21.60
N ALA A 119 1.08 12.01 -22.43
CA ALA A 119 0.02 11.03 -22.16
C ALA A 119 0.54 9.59 -21.98
N LYS A 120 1.63 9.22 -22.67
CA LYS A 120 2.23 7.87 -22.58
C LYS A 120 3.04 7.73 -21.30
N LEU A 121 3.77 8.77 -20.88
CA LEU A 121 4.43 8.80 -19.59
C LEU A 121 3.41 8.75 -18.43
N LEU A 122 2.34 9.52 -18.52
CA LEU A 122 1.23 9.49 -17.55
C LEU A 122 0.56 8.11 -17.48
N ALA A 123 0.43 7.39 -18.61
CA ALA A 123 -0.06 6.02 -18.61
C ALA A 123 0.87 5.05 -17.86
N ILE A 124 2.20 5.24 -17.96
CA ILE A 124 3.17 4.48 -17.17
C ILE A 124 3.00 4.79 -15.67
N VAL A 125 2.90 6.08 -15.30
CA VAL A 125 2.70 6.51 -13.91
C VAL A 125 1.42 5.91 -13.32
N ARG A 126 0.32 5.94 -14.07
CA ARG A 126 -0.95 5.30 -13.67
C ARG A 126 -0.78 3.80 -13.43
N ALA A 127 -0.13 3.09 -14.36
CA ALA A 127 0.10 1.66 -14.20
C ALA A 127 1.00 1.32 -13.00
N LEU A 128 1.96 2.19 -12.66
CA LEU A 128 2.76 2.04 -11.44
C LEU A 128 1.88 2.25 -10.19
N ARG A 129 1.09 3.34 -10.15
CA ARG A 129 0.16 3.59 -9.04
C ARG A 129 -0.77 2.41 -8.81
N GLU A 130 -1.40 1.89 -9.87
CA GLU A 130 -2.28 0.72 -9.81
C GLU A 130 -1.58 -0.54 -9.28
N ALA A 131 -0.33 -0.78 -9.71
CA ALA A 131 0.47 -1.90 -9.23
C ALA A 131 0.78 -1.80 -7.73
N PHE A 132 0.88 -0.58 -7.19
CA PHE A 132 1.23 -0.33 -5.79
C PHE A 132 0.04 -0.11 -4.86
N GLU A 133 -1.12 0.27 -5.37
CA GLU A 133 -2.37 0.48 -4.62
C GLU A 133 -2.73 -0.64 -3.61
N PRO A 134 -2.48 -1.95 -3.86
CA PRO A 134 -2.80 -2.99 -2.88
C PRO A 134 -2.09 -2.86 -1.53
N VAL A 135 -0.94 -2.19 -1.49
CA VAL A 135 -0.03 -2.09 -0.34
C VAL A 135 -0.52 -1.09 0.70
N PRO A 136 -0.78 0.19 0.35
CA PRO A 136 -1.42 1.12 1.26
C PRO A 136 -2.78 0.58 1.71
N ARG A 137 -3.58 0.05 0.77
CA ARG A 137 -4.87 -0.57 1.09
C ARG A 137 -4.74 -1.67 2.15
N ALA A 138 -3.71 -2.52 2.09
CA ALA A 138 -3.50 -3.57 3.09
C ALA A 138 -3.16 -3.02 4.49
N VAL A 139 -2.28 -2.01 4.57
CA VAL A 139 -1.92 -1.33 5.84
C VAL A 139 -3.16 -0.73 6.50
N LEU A 140 -3.97 -0.04 5.70
CA LEU A 140 -5.16 0.66 6.17
C LEU A 140 -6.27 -0.31 6.58
N THR A 141 -6.45 -1.39 5.81
CA THR A 141 -7.38 -2.47 6.16
C THR A 141 -7.02 -3.08 7.51
N ALA A 142 -5.73 -3.34 7.74
CA ALA A 142 -5.24 -3.91 8.99
C ALA A 142 -5.42 -2.93 10.17
N ALA A 143 -5.12 -1.65 9.97
CA ALA A 143 -5.32 -0.62 10.98
C ALA A 143 -6.80 -0.41 11.34
N ARG A 144 -7.70 -0.44 10.34
CA ARG A 144 -9.15 -0.37 10.58
C ARG A 144 -9.67 -1.60 11.32
N ALA A 145 -9.17 -2.80 10.99
CA ALA A 145 -9.50 -4.02 11.73
C ALA A 145 -9.06 -3.94 13.21
N ARG A 146 -7.98 -3.21 13.51
CA ARG A 146 -7.49 -2.94 14.87
C ARG A 146 -8.16 -1.74 15.56
N GLY A 147 -9.08 -1.03 14.88
CA GLY A 147 -9.75 0.15 15.43
C GLY A 147 -8.89 1.41 15.51
N GLU A 148 -7.72 1.44 14.88
CA GLU A 148 -6.80 2.59 14.88
C GLU A 148 -7.24 3.72 13.93
N ILE A 149 -8.19 3.44 13.05
CA ILE A 149 -8.69 4.38 12.05
C ILE A 149 -10.22 4.44 12.11
N GLY A 150 -10.76 5.65 12.20
CA GLY A 150 -12.21 5.90 12.15
C GLY A 150 -12.81 5.67 10.76
N ALA A 151 -14.11 5.43 10.70
CA ALA A 151 -14.81 5.11 9.45
C ALA A 151 -14.79 6.23 8.39
N GLY A 152 -14.56 7.48 8.80
CA GLY A 152 -14.50 8.66 7.93
C GLY A 152 -13.10 9.04 7.44
N ALA A 153 -12.08 8.26 7.78
CA ALA A 153 -10.75 8.47 7.22
C ALA A 153 -10.70 8.04 5.75
N ASP A 154 -10.24 8.92 4.86
CA ASP A 154 -9.92 8.59 3.48
C ASP A 154 -8.52 7.97 3.41
N PRO A 155 -8.42 6.65 3.17
CA PRO A 155 -7.14 5.97 3.18
C PRO A 155 -6.27 6.32 1.96
N ALA A 156 -6.89 6.63 0.81
CA ALA A 156 -6.17 7.01 -0.40
C ALA A 156 -5.51 8.38 -0.22
N LEU A 157 -6.27 9.34 0.35
CA LEU A 157 -5.77 10.67 0.67
C LEU A 157 -4.58 10.62 1.64
N LEU A 158 -4.58 9.71 2.61
CA LEU A 158 -3.48 9.55 3.56
C LEU A 158 -2.14 9.28 2.85
N PHE A 159 -2.16 8.33 1.92
CA PHE A 159 -0.97 7.95 1.17
C PHE A 159 -0.59 9.00 0.11
N GLU A 160 -1.57 9.68 -0.48
CA GLU A 160 -1.32 10.82 -1.35
C GLU A 160 -0.60 11.96 -0.61
N VAL A 161 -1.05 12.32 0.60
CA VAL A 161 -0.41 13.34 1.43
C VAL A 161 1.01 12.93 1.85
N LEU A 162 1.19 11.69 2.29
CA LEU A 162 2.52 11.18 2.66
C LEU A 162 3.47 11.18 1.46
N GLY A 163 3.01 10.71 0.30
CA GLY A 163 3.77 10.71 -0.94
C GLY A 163 4.12 12.13 -1.38
N ALA A 164 3.15 13.06 -1.34
CA ALA A 164 3.36 14.46 -1.72
C ALA A 164 4.37 15.16 -0.81
N ALA A 165 4.29 14.97 0.51
CA ALA A 165 5.22 15.56 1.48
C ALA A 165 6.65 15.04 1.30
N LEU A 166 6.81 13.72 1.07
CA LEU A 166 8.11 13.13 0.76
C LEU A 166 8.66 13.67 -0.55
N ASN A 167 7.85 13.68 -1.61
CA ASN A 167 8.24 14.21 -2.91
C ASN A 167 8.70 15.66 -2.78
N TRP A 168 7.94 16.52 -2.09
CA TRP A 168 8.33 17.91 -1.85
C TRP A 168 9.76 18.00 -1.25
N TRP A 169 9.99 17.31 -0.13
CA TRP A 169 11.27 17.36 0.58
C TRP A 169 12.43 16.84 -0.27
N LEU A 170 12.19 15.78 -1.03
CA LEU A 170 13.21 15.14 -1.85
C LEU A 170 13.64 16.00 -3.04
N PHE A 171 12.75 16.85 -3.58
CA PHE A 171 13.01 17.58 -4.82
C PHE A 171 13.36 19.05 -4.62
N PHE A 172 12.71 19.72 -3.67
CA PHE A 172 12.92 21.16 -3.45
C PHE A 172 13.98 21.40 -2.38
N GLU A 173 13.91 20.69 -1.26
CA GLU A 173 14.86 20.85 -0.17
C GLU A 173 16.22 20.20 -0.47
N GLN A 174 16.26 19.18 -1.35
CA GLN A 174 17.45 18.43 -1.78
C GLN A 174 18.35 17.92 -0.64
N THR A 175 17.83 17.88 0.58
CA THR A 175 18.52 17.34 1.76
C THR A 175 18.05 15.92 2.02
N PRO A 176 18.91 15.06 2.61
CA PRO A 176 18.46 13.76 3.10
C PRO A 176 17.29 13.96 4.06
N VAL A 177 16.20 13.24 3.81
CA VAL A 177 15.06 13.21 4.74
C VAL A 177 15.53 12.52 6.02
N ASP A 178 15.62 13.26 7.12
CA ASP A 178 16.05 12.69 8.38
C ASP A 178 14.94 11.87 9.06
N GLU A 179 15.36 10.96 9.93
CA GLU A 179 14.46 10.07 10.67
C GLU A 179 13.53 10.84 11.61
N ALA A 180 13.92 12.03 12.07
CA ALA A 180 13.10 12.86 12.95
C ALA A 180 11.91 13.46 12.18
N PHE A 181 12.12 13.92 10.95
CA PHE A 181 11.08 14.39 10.05
C PHE A 181 10.09 13.28 9.71
N LEU A 182 10.57 12.09 9.33
CA LEU A 182 9.70 10.94 9.04
C LEU A 182 8.79 10.60 10.22
N ARG A 183 9.34 10.62 11.44
CA ARG A 183 8.56 10.41 12.67
C ARG A 183 7.52 11.49 12.88
N ARG A 184 7.90 12.78 12.81
CA ARG A 184 6.97 13.91 12.96
C ARG A 184 5.82 13.86 11.95
N LEU A 185 6.14 13.58 10.68
CA LEU A 185 5.14 13.46 9.62
C LEU A 185 4.14 12.34 9.92
N VAL A 186 4.63 11.15 10.28
CA VAL A 186 3.78 10.01 10.63
C VAL A 186 2.96 10.29 11.89
N ASP A 187 3.56 10.92 12.91
CA ASP A 187 2.91 11.22 14.18
C ASP A 187 1.77 12.23 14.02
N LEU A 188 1.94 13.25 13.17
CA LEU A 188 0.88 14.19 12.81
C LEU A 188 -0.31 13.48 12.18
N MET A 189 -0.04 12.60 11.22
CA MET A 189 -1.10 11.84 10.52
C MET A 189 -1.83 10.89 11.47
N VAL A 190 -1.10 10.09 12.27
CA VAL A 190 -1.70 9.14 13.22
C VAL A 190 -2.52 9.86 14.29
N SER A 191 -2.04 11.02 14.78
CA SER A 191 -2.76 11.81 15.79
C SER A 191 -4.09 12.32 15.25
N HIS A 192 -4.12 12.87 14.03
CA HIS A 192 -5.36 13.31 13.39
C HIS A 192 -6.36 12.16 13.20
N MET A 193 -5.87 11.01 12.75
CA MET A 193 -6.71 9.83 12.49
C MET A 193 -7.29 9.25 13.79
N SER A 194 -6.48 9.24 14.86
CA SER A 194 -6.90 8.80 16.19
C SER A 194 -7.94 9.75 16.80
N GLN A 195 -7.78 11.07 16.63
CA GLN A 195 -8.75 12.07 17.10
C GLN A 195 -10.10 11.91 16.41
N ARG A 196 -10.12 11.74 15.08
CA ARG A 196 -11.37 11.49 14.35
C ARG A 196 -12.02 10.16 14.69
N ALA A 197 -11.21 9.15 15.00
CA ALA A 197 -11.72 7.89 15.50
C ALA A 197 -12.41 8.10 16.86
N ALA A 198 -11.75 8.78 17.80
CA ALA A 198 -12.31 9.10 19.12
C ALA A 198 -13.59 9.95 19.04
N GLU A 199 -13.62 10.99 18.21
CA GLU A 199 -14.81 11.82 17.98
C GLU A 199 -15.98 11.02 17.39
N SER A 200 -15.70 10.01 16.58
CA SER A 200 -16.73 9.10 16.04
C SER A 200 -17.22 8.03 17.04
N ALA A 201 -16.57 7.91 18.20
CA ALA A 201 -16.77 6.85 19.18
C ALA A 201 -17.80 7.23 20.26
N GLU A 202 -19.06 7.41 19.86
CA GLU A 202 -20.15 7.78 20.77
C GLU A 202 -20.82 6.57 21.46
N VAL A 203 -20.54 5.34 21.02
CA VAL A 203 -21.28 4.14 21.48
C VAL A 203 -20.61 3.52 22.71
N THR A 204 -21.37 3.28 23.77
CA THR A 204 -20.88 2.63 24.99
C THR A 204 -20.91 1.10 24.90
N VAL A 205 -20.23 0.41 25.82
CA VAL A 205 -20.30 -1.06 25.90
C VAL A 205 -21.73 -1.51 26.17
N GLU A 206 -22.48 -0.80 27.00
CA GLU A 206 -23.88 -1.10 27.35
C GLU A 206 -24.78 -1.08 26.11
N MET A 207 -24.58 -0.12 25.19
CA MET A 207 -25.34 -0.05 23.94
C MET A 207 -25.08 -1.25 23.02
N LEU A 208 -23.83 -1.75 22.97
CA LEU A 208 -23.49 -2.93 22.19
C LEU A 208 -24.04 -4.22 22.81
N LEU A 209 -23.96 -4.35 24.14
CA LEU A 209 -24.54 -5.49 24.87
C LEU A 209 -26.05 -5.57 24.63
N ALA A 210 -26.74 -4.43 24.71
CA ALA A 210 -28.17 -4.35 24.43
C ALA A 210 -28.50 -4.69 22.96
N ALA A 211 -27.70 -4.22 22.00
CA ALA A 211 -27.92 -4.49 20.59
C ALA A 211 -27.69 -5.96 20.19
N LEU A 212 -26.75 -6.64 20.85
CA LEU A 212 -26.48 -8.07 20.64
C LEU A 212 -27.36 -8.98 21.50
N ASP A 213 -27.96 -8.45 22.55
CA ASP A 213 -28.65 -9.22 23.59
C ASP A 213 -27.71 -10.29 24.19
N CYS A 214 -26.52 -9.86 24.64
CA CYS A 214 -25.48 -10.75 25.15
C CYS A 214 -24.67 -10.14 26.31
N GLY A 215 -23.94 -10.99 27.03
CA GLY A 215 -23.01 -10.58 28.08
C GLY A 215 -21.63 -10.15 27.57
N ARG A 216 -20.86 -9.46 28.42
CA ARG A 216 -19.51 -8.92 28.08
C ARG A 216 -18.54 -9.98 27.54
N ALA A 217 -18.53 -11.19 28.11
CA ALA A 217 -17.66 -12.27 27.65
C ALA A 217 -17.94 -12.66 26.19
N THR A 218 -19.21 -12.67 25.77
CA THR A 218 -19.60 -12.98 24.39
C THR A 218 -19.25 -11.83 23.44
N LEU A 219 -19.45 -10.58 23.87
CA LEU A 219 -19.03 -9.40 23.11
C LEU A 219 -17.52 -9.45 22.78
N TYR A 220 -16.67 -9.68 23.78
CA TYR A 220 -15.22 -9.75 23.56
C TYR A 220 -14.84 -10.95 22.69
N ARG A 221 -15.51 -12.10 22.84
CA ARG A 221 -15.32 -13.23 21.93
C ARG A 221 -15.65 -12.88 20.47
N TYR A 222 -16.65 -12.04 20.23
CA TYR A 222 -16.97 -11.57 18.87
C TYR A 222 -15.93 -10.58 18.35
N ILE A 223 -15.35 -9.76 19.22
CA ILE A 223 -14.23 -8.87 18.87
C ILE A 223 -12.99 -9.72 18.50
N ASP A 224 -12.64 -10.71 19.31
CA ASP A 224 -11.47 -11.59 19.07
C ASP A 224 -11.60 -12.39 17.78
N ARG A 225 -12.83 -12.74 17.39
CA ARG A 225 -13.14 -13.42 16.11
C ARG A 225 -13.25 -12.45 14.93
N GLY A 226 -13.11 -11.15 15.14
CA GLY A 226 -13.23 -10.13 14.09
C GLY A 226 -14.67 -9.86 13.60
N LEU A 227 -15.69 -10.38 14.29
CA LEU A 227 -17.10 -10.12 13.99
C LEU A 227 -17.49 -8.67 14.32
N LEU A 228 -16.93 -8.13 15.40
CA LEU A 228 -17.06 -6.73 15.78
C LEU A 228 -15.69 -6.05 15.82
N PRO A 229 -15.62 -4.75 15.48
CA PRO A 229 -14.38 -4.00 15.65
C PRO A 229 -14.04 -3.86 17.14
N PRO A 230 -12.75 -3.79 17.50
CA PRO A 230 -12.34 -3.44 18.84
C PRO A 230 -12.79 -2.02 19.21
N PRO A 231 -12.85 -1.68 20.51
CA PRO A 231 -13.16 -0.33 20.95
C PRO A 231 -12.14 0.67 20.39
N VAL A 232 -12.64 1.83 19.97
CA VAL A 232 -11.86 2.94 19.42
C VAL A 232 -11.09 3.68 20.52
N GLU A 233 -11.67 3.75 21.72
CA GLU A 233 -10.97 4.19 22.92
C GLU A 233 -10.94 3.07 23.96
N SER A 234 -9.75 2.66 24.36
CA SER A 234 -9.51 1.77 25.50
C SER A 234 -8.20 2.20 26.16
N ARG A 235 -8.29 3.11 27.14
CA ARG A 235 -7.16 3.52 27.99
C ARG A 235 -7.49 3.16 29.44
N ARG A 236 -6.47 2.77 30.23
CA ARG A 236 -6.64 2.53 31.68
C ARG A 236 -7.36 3.73 32.31
N GLY A 237 -8.50 3.48 32.96
CA GLY A 237 -9.31 4.49 33.64
C GLY A 237 -10.38 5.19 32.79
N ARG A 238 -10.51 4.91 31.48
CA ARG A 238 -11.63 5.40 30.66
C ARG A 238 -12.52 4.25 30.16
N PRO A 239 -13.85 4.41 30.19
CA PRO A 239 -14.76 3.39 29.70
C PRO A 239 -14.62 3.21 28.19
N ALA A 240 -14.67 1.96 27.74
CA ALA A 240 -14.51 1.63 26.32
C ALA A 240 -15.60 2.29 25.45
N ARG A 241 -15.20 2.75 24.27
CA ARG A 241 -16.09 3.42 23.29
C ARG A 241 -15.96 2.79 21.91
N TRP A 242 -17.07 2.72 21.19
CA TRP A 242 -17.15 2.21 19.83
C TRP A 242 -17.80 3.22 18.88
N SER A 243 -17.56 3.06 17.58
CA SER A 243 -18.22 3.85 16.56
C SER A 243 -19.68 3.46 16.38
N ARG A 244 -20.49 4.38 15.80
CA ARG A 244 -21.87 4.06 15.37
C ARG A 244 -21.92 2.89 14.36
N GLU A 245 -20.86 2.68 13.58
CA GLU A 245 -20.71 1.53 12.68
C GLU A 245 -20.69 0.20 13.44
N ALA A 246 -20.00 0.13 14.58
CA ALA A 246 -19.98 -1.06 15.43
C ALA A 246 -21.38 -1.42 15.95
N LEU A 247 -22.18 -0.42 16.33
CA LEU A 247 -23.56 -0.61 16.76
C LEU A 247 -24.46 -1.12 15.61
N ALA A 248 -24.31 -0.56 14.41
CA ALA A 248 -25.03 -1.06 13.23
C ALA A 248 -24.65 -2.51 12.92
N ARG A 249 -23.37 -2.86 13.04
CA ARG A 249 -22.86 -4.22 12.82
C ARG A 249 -23.40 -5.20 13.87
N ALA A 250 -23.44 -4.81 15.14
CA ALA A 250 -24.03 -5.59 16.23
C ALA A 250 -25.50 -5.94 15.94
N ARG A 251 -26.32 -4.94 15.55
CA ARG A 251 -27.73 -5.16 15.17
C ARG A 251 -27.87 -6.12 13.99
N LYS A 252 -26.99 -6.01 12.98
CA LYS A 252 -26.97 -6.91 11.83
C LYS A 252 -26.63 -8.36 12.22
N ILE A 253 -25.64 -8.56 13.09
CA ILE A 253 -25.29 -9.88 13.63
C ILE A 253 -26.49 -10.47 14.37
N ARG A 254 -27.13 -9.71 15.26
CA ARG A 254 -28.31 -10.18 16.01
C ARG A 254 -29.45 -10.61 15.08
N LYS A 255 -29.72 -9.83 14.02
CA LYS A 255 -30.71 -10.17 13.00
C LYS A 255 -30.37 -11.48 12.27
N LEU A 256 -29.12 -11.68 11.88
CA LEU A 256 -28.69 -12.90 11.18
C LEU A 256 -28.75 -14.13 12.09
N LEU A 257 -28.37 -14.00 13.37
CA LEU A 257 -28.52 -15.06 14.36
C LEU A 257 -29.99 -15.44 14.55
N ALA A 258 -30.90 -14.45 14.61
CA ALA A 258 -32.34 -14.70 14.69
C ALA A 258 -32.91 -15.39 13.43
N GLN A 259 -32.24 -15.24 12.28
CA GLN A 259 -32.57 -15.94 11.03
C GLN A 259 -31.94 -17.35 10.95
N GLY A 260 -31.28 -17.83 12.01
CA GLY A 260 -30.69 -19.17 12.08
C GLY A 260 -29.29 -19.30 11.46
N PHE A 261 -28.64 -18.20 11.08
CA PHE A 261 -27.27 -18.27 10.56
C PHE A 261 -26.28 -18.64 11.67
N THR A 262 -25.33 -19.52 11.35
CA THR A 262 -24.20 -19.82 12.24
C THR A 262 -23.21 -18.66 12.27
N LEU A 263 -22.43 -18.56 13.34
CA LEU A 263 -21.40 -17.52 13.45
C LEU A 263 -20.39 -17.57 12.29
N ALA A 264 -19.98 -18.77 11.84
CA ALA A 264 -19.08 -18.93 10.70
C ALA A 264 -19.70 -18.41 9.38
N ALA A 265 -21.00 -18.62 9.16
CA ALA A 265 -21.70 -18.09 8.00
C ALA A 265 -21.82 -16.55 8.06
N ILE A 266 -22.01 -15.99 9.25
CA ILE A 266 -22.03 -14.53 9.47
C ILE A 266 -20.63 -13.92 9.22
N GLU A 267 -19.56 -14.58 9.69
CA GLU A 267 -18.17 -14.18 9.44
C GLU A 267 -17.90 -14.08 7.93
N GLN A 268 -18.23 -15.13 7.16
CA GLN A 268 -18.05 -15.12 5.69
C GLN A 268 -18.87 -14.02 5.00
N ARG A 269 -20.15 -13.85 5.37
CA ARG A 269 -21.04 -12.87 4.74
C ARG A 269 -20.62 -11.42 5.03
N LEU A 270 -20.06 -11.17 6.21
CA LEU A 270 -19.48 -9.88 6.54
C LEU A 270 -18.19 -9.62 5.77
N ALA A 271 -17.36 -10.65 5.54
CA ALA A 271 -16.15 -10.55 4.72
C ALA A 271 -16.49 -10.30 3.23
N GLU A 272 -17.58 -10.87 2.71
CA GLU A 272 -18.06 -10.65 1.34
C GLU A 272 -18.67 -9.26 1.15
N GLY A 273 -19.46 -8.76 2.11
CA GLY A 273 -20.04 -7.42 2.05
C GLY A 273 -19.00 -6.29 2.05
N GLN A 274 -17.83 -6.51 2.65
CA GLN A 274 -16.69 -5.59 2.58
C GLN A 274 -16.02 -5.55 1.19
N ARG A 275 -16.16 -6.61 0.37
CA ARG A 275 -15.62 -6.66 -1.01
C ARG A 275 -16.52 -5.97 -2.03
N VAL A 276 -17.83 -5.90 -1.79
CA VAL A 276 -18.79 -5.27 -2.72
C VAL A 276 -18.84 -3.74 -2.54
N GLY A 277 -18.58 -3.23 -1.33
CA GLY A 277 -18.53 -1.80 -1.05
C GLY A 277 -17.31 -1.07 -1.63
N SER A 278 -16.25 -1.78 -2.04
CA SER A 278 -15.04 -1.20 -2.66
C SER A 278 -15.12 -1.07 -4.18
N THR A 279 -16.21 -1.53 -4.81
CA THR A 279 -16.37 -1.53 -6.28
C THR A 279 -17.41 -0.51 -6.76
N SER A 280 -17.94 0.32 -5.86
CA SER A 280 -18.85 1.41 -6.17
C SER A 280 -18.35 2.69 -5.52
N ARG A 281 -17.35 3.31 -6.15
CA ARG A 281 -17.10 4.76 -6.25
C ARG A 281 -15.79 5.01 -6.97
#